data_AF-A0A4R1JMW9-F1
#
_entry.id   AF-A0A4R1JMW9-F1
#
_cell.length_a   1.000
_cell.length_b   1.000
_cell.length_c   1.000
_cell.angle_alpha   90.00
_cell.angle_beta   90.00
_cell.angle_gamma   90.00
#
_symmetry.space_group_name_H-M   'P 1'
#
loop_
_entity.id
_entity.type
_entity.pdbx_description
1 polymer ?
#
loop_
_entity_poly.entity_id
_entity_poly.type
_entity_poly.pdbx_seq_one_letter_code
_entity_poly.pdbx_strand_id
1 'polypeptide(L)'
;MKSVFLLCLCLFQSMIGMAQSNAKYDIYTNRIKQFSKPAKVLYSHVDLNGNGSIEFTNAKKQILRFRLKNQKPEVLHGGITFQLFYYNNDFLQRIETFDSNGNLATEHESNNEAAIVFIIEKPELYLKKKKLIDAAEGNIDLKDDTTEKIIRIQLYDQNNLPIKAMQSNYLSSKTYWNYNVRMYWP
;
A
#
# COMPACT_ATOMS: atom_id res chain seq x y z
N MET A 1 37.48 -31.03 29.70
CA MET A 1 36.81 -29.72 29.61
C MET A 1 36.79 -29.07 28.21
N LYS A 2 37.51 -29.59 27.20
CA LYS A 2 37.47 -29.02 25.83
C LYS A 2 36.34 -29.56 24.95
N SER A 3 35.85 -30.78 25.21
CA SER A 3 34.83 -31.43 24.37
C SER A 3 33.38 -30.98 24.63
N VAL A 4 33.09 -30.44 25.82
CA VAL A 4 31.73 -29.95 26.16
C VAL A 4 31.44 -28.61 25.48
N PHE A 5 32.47 -27.78 25.26
CA PHE A 5 32.33 -26.48 24.61
C PHE A 5 31.99 -26.61 23.11
N LEU A 6 32.49 -27.67 22.46
CA LEU A 6 32.14 -28.00 21.07
C LEU A 6 30.69 -28.47 20.91
N LEU A 7 30.14 -29.16 21.92
CA LEU A 7 28.75 -29.62 21.88
C LEU A 7 27.75 -28.45 21.95
N CYS A 8 28.07 -27.39 22.69
CA CYS A 8 27.22 -26.18 22.76
C CYS A 8 27.19 -25.41 21.43
N LEU A 9 28.26 -25.44 20.63
CA LEU A 9 28.31 -24.77 19.32
C LEU A 9 27.45 -25.47 18.26
N CYS A 10 27.31 -26.80 18.33
CA CYS A 10 26.44 -27.55 17.41
C CYS A 10 24.94 -27.35 17.70
N LEU A 11 24.56 -27.11 18.96
CA LEU A 11 23.16 -26.89 19.35
C LEU A 11 22.64 -25.47 19.03
N PHE A 12 23.52 -24.52 18.74
CA PHE A 12 23.12 -23.18 18.30
C PHE A 12 22.83 -23.08 16.79
N GLN A 13 23.22 -24.08 15.98
CA GLN A 13 22.96 -24.06 14.54
C GLN A 13 21.55 -24.56 14.16
N SER A 14 20.83 -25.21 15.07
CA SER A 14 19.49 -25.75 14.80
C SER A 14 18.34 -24.76 15.06
N MET A 15 18.62 -23.51 15.46
CA MET A 15 17.58 -22.47 15.64
C MET A 15 17.37 -21.58 14.41
N ILE A 16 17.93 -21.91 13.24
CA ILE A 16 17.47 -21.33 11.97
C ILE A 16 16.17 -22.03 11.54
N GLY A 17 15.17 -21.95 12.42
CA GLY A 17 13.81 -22.42 12.16
C GLY A 17 13.09 -21.42 11.26
N MET A 18 13.18 -21.68 9.96
CA MET A 18 12.27 -21.24 8.90
C MET A 18 11.65 -19.85 9.07
N ALA A 19 12.37 -18.81 8.65
CA ALA A 19 11.68 -17.71 7.98
C ALA A 19 11.05 -18.33 6.72
N GLN A 20 9.76 -18.66 6.78
CA GLN A 20 8.98 -19.14 5.65
C GLN A 20 9.18 -18.11 4.53
N SER A 21 10.04 -18.42 3.56
CA SER A 21 10.53 -17.41 2.66
C SER A 21 9.41 -17.01 1.71
N ASN A 22 8.72 -15.93 2.08
CA ASN A 22 7.87 -15.16 1.19
C ASN A 22 8.64 -14.62 -0.03
N ALA A 23 9.96 -14.88 -0.11
CA ALA A 23 10.81 -14.84 -1.30
C ALA A 23 10.13 -15.35 -2.58
N LYS A 24 9.18 -16.30 -2.48
CA LYS A 24 8.36 -16.77 -3.62
C LYS A 24 7.70 -15.60 -4.38
N TYR A 25 7.25 -14.56 -3.66
CA TYR A 25 6.52 -13.43 -4.22
C TYR A 25 7.38 -12.17 -4.37
N ASP A 26 8.59 -12.14 -3.81
CA ASP A 26 9.54 -11.03 -3.95
C ASP A 26 9.85 -10.73 -5.43
N ILE A 27 9.78 -11.72 -6.32
CA ILE A 27 9.97 -11.52 -7.76
C ILE A 27 9.00 -10.48 -8.35
N TYR A 28 7.79 -10.35 -7.79
CA TYR A 28 6.81 -9.37 -8.25
C TYR A 28 7.21 -7.95 -7.87
N THR A 29 7.98 -7.77 -6.79
CA THR A 29 8.53 -6.45 -6.42
C THR A 29 9.46 -5.89 -7.50
N ASN A 30 10.08 -6.75 -8.32
CA ASN A 30 10.95 -6.34 -9.41
C ASN A 30 10.21 -5.77 -10.62
N ARG A 31 8.90 -6.03 -10.74
CA ARG A 31 8.10 -5.55 -11.88
C ARG A 31 7.84 -4.05 -11.77
N ILE A 32 7.79 -3.54 -10.54
CA ILE A 32 7.44 -2.14 -10.26
C ILE A 32 8.72 -1.33 -10.10
N LYS A 33 9.14 -0.63 -11.16
CA LYS A 33 10.40 0.14 -11.18
C LYS A 33 10.47 1.21 -10.09
N GLN A 34 9.32 1.75 -9.71
CA GLN A 34 9.18 2.80 -8.71
C GLN A 34 9.31 2.27 -7.28
N PHE A 35 9.15 0.96 -7.06
CA PHE A 35 9.30 0.36 -5.74
C PHE A 35 10.78 0.14 -5.42
N SER A 36 11.24 0.80 -4.37
CA SER A 36 12.65 0.74 -3.96
C SER A 36 12.99 -0.55 -3.21
N LYS A 37 14.25 -0.96 -3.30
CA LYS A 37 14.83 -2.10 -2.59
C LYS A 37 15.75 -1.64 -1.46
N PRO A 38 16.04 -2.50 -0.45
CA PRO A 38 15.52 -3.86 -0.24
C PRO A 38 14.04 -3.87 0.16
N ALA A 39 13.34 -4.92 -0.25
CA ALA A 39 11.94 -5.17 0.10
C ALA A 39 11.85 -6.09 1.32
N LYS A 40 10.84 -5.87 2.15
CA LYS A 40 10.46 -6.75 3.26
C LYS A 40 8.96 -6.98 3.23
N VAL A 41 8.51 -8.18 3.54
CA VAL A 41 7.07 -8.43 3.71
C VAL A 41 6.54 -7.64 4.89
N LEU A 42 5.50 -6.85 4.64
CA LEU A 42 4.72 -6.15 5.66
C LEU A 42 3.54 -7.01 6.11
N TYR A 43 2.83 -7.63 5.16
CA TYR A 43 1.68 -8.48 5.39
C TYR A 43 1.61 -9.58 4.34
N SER A 44 1.15 -10.77 4.73
CA SER A 44 0.90 -11.87 3.79
C SER A 44 -0.19 -12.76 4.37
N HIS A 45 -1.26 -12.94 3.60
CA HIS A 45 -2.29 -13.93 3.88
C HIS A 45 -2.69 -14.58 2.56
N VAL A 46 -2.26 -15.82 2.35
CA VAL A 46 -2.54 -16.62 1.15
C VAL A 46 -3.04 -17.98 1.60
N ASP A 47 -4.23 -18.36 1.16
CA ASP A 47 -4.86 -19.64 1.49
C ASP A 47 -4.18 -20.82 0.78
N LEU A 48 -4.63 -22.05 1.09
CA LEU A 48 -4.10 -23.27 0.48
C LEU A 48 -4.34 -23.36 -1.04
N ASN A 49 -5.32 -22.62 -1.55
CA ASN A 49 -5.62 -22.54 -2.99
C ASN A 49 -4.75 -21.50 -3.70
N GLY A 50 -3.94 -20.73 -2.95
CA GLY A 50 -3.12 -19.67 -3.49
C GLY A 50 -3.87 -18.36 -3.71
N ASN A 51 -4.98 -18.14 -3.02
CA ASN A 51 -5.76 -16.91 -3.06
C ASN A 51 -5.44 -16.06 -1.84
N GLY A 52 -5.35 -14.74 -2.00
CA GLY A 52 -5.12 -13.86 -0.86
C GLY A 52 -4.48 -12.54 -1.23
N SER A 53 -3.80 -11.91 -0.29
CA SER A 53 -3.13 -10.62 -0.48
C SER A 53 -1.75 -10.58 0.17
N ILE A 54 -0.86 -9.81 -0.46
CA ILE A 54 0.52 -9.62 -0.01
C ILE A 54 0.83 -8.13 -0.05
N GLU A 55 1.51 -7.65 0.99
CA GLU A 55 2.08 -6.31 1.08
C GLU A 55 3.58 -6.38 1.35
N PHE A 56 4.36 -5.65 0.57
CA PHE A 56 5.79 -5.43 0.78
C PHE A 56 6.03 -3.98 1.18
N THR A 57 7.02 -3.75 2.03
CA THR A 57 7.51 -2.42 2.38
C THR A 57 9.02 -2.31 2.21
N ASN A 58 9.55 -1.09 2.30
CA ASN A 58 10.98 -0.80 2.16
C ASN A 58 11.40 0.39 3.03
N ALA A 59 12.69 0.72 3.01
CA ALA A 59 13.26 1.81 3.81
C ALA A 59 12.70 3.21 3.48
N LYS A 60 12.11 3.39 2.29
CA LYS A 60 11.44 4.65 1.90
C LYS A 60 9.98 4.72 2.32
N LYS A 61 9.52 3.80 3.20
CA LYS A 61 8.12 3.69 3.64
C LYS A 61 7.13 3.57 2.47
N GLN A 62 7.54 2.94 1.37
CA GLN A 62 6.59 2.56 0.33
C GLN A 62 5.87 1.28 0.76
N ILE A 63 4.65 1.06 0.27
CA ILE A 63 3.94 -0.21 0.40
C ILE A 63 3.51 -0.66 -0.98
N LEU A 64 4.03 -1.79 -1.45
CA LEU A 64 3.57 -2.45 -2.67
C LEU A 64 2.57 -3.55 -2.29
N ARG A 65 1.37 -3.49 -2.84
CA ARG A 65 0.25 -4.38 -2.52
C ARG A 65 -0.29 -5.03 -3.78
N PHE A 66 -0.64 -6.31 -3.68
CA PHE A 66 -1.36 -7.03 -4.73
C PHE A 66 -2.11 -8.23 -4.15
N ARG A 67 -3.04 -8.76 -4.95
CA ARG A 67 -3.78 -9.98 -4.64
C ARG A 67 -3.30 -11.14 -5.47
N LEU A 68 -3.50 -12.33 -4.95
CA LEU A 68 -3.29 -13.57 -5.67
C LEU A 68 -4.62 -14.27 -5.91
N LYS A 69 -4.74 -14.87 -7.09
CA LYS A 69 -5.77 -15.82 -7.45
C LYS A 69 -5.10 -17.04 -8.06
N ASN A 70 -5.31 -18.22 -7.48
CA ASN A 70 -4.65 -19.46 -7.90
C ASN A 70 -3.12 -19.31 -8.02
N GLN A 71 -2.48 -18.72 -7.01
CA GLN A 71 -1.03 -18.48 -6.89
C GLN A 71 -0.43 -17.45 -7.86
N LYS A 72 -1.24 -16.78 -8.70
CA LYS A 72 -0.78 -15.74 -9.63
C LYS A 72 -1.35 -14.38 -9.25
N PRO A 73 -0.66 -13.26 -9.57
CA PRO A 73 -1.22 -11.93 -9.40
C PRO A 73 -2.60 -11.83 -10.05
N GLU A 74 -3.59 -11.39 -9.29
CA GLU A 74 -4.95 -11.15 -9.76
C GLU A 74 -5.01 -9.81 -10.51
N VAL A 75 -5.63 -9.82 -11.69
CA VAL A 75 -5.97 -8.60 -12.42
C VAL A 75 -7.36 -8.17 -11.97
N LEU A 76 -7.42 -7.00 -11.33
CA LEU A 76 -8.62 -6.34 -10.85
C LEU A 76 -9.27 -5.51 -11.98
N HIS A 77 -10.30 -4.75 -11.62
CA HIS A 77 -10.95 -3.83 -12.54
C HIS A 77 -9.95 -2.83 -13.15
N GLY A 78 -10.22 -2.35 -14.37
CA GLY A 78 -9.32 -1.46 -15.09
C GLY A 78 -7.95 -2.07 -15.46
N GLY A 79 -7.77 -3.39 -15.36
CA GLY A 79 -6.49 -4.05 -15.66
C GLY A 79 -5.43 -3.89 -14.55
N ILE A 80 -5.82 -3.37 -13.38
CA ILE A 80 -4.92 -3.08 -12.27
C ILE A 80 -4.51 -4.40 -11.59
N THR A 81 -3.22 -4.63 -11.40
CA THR A 81 -2.66 -5.80 -10.72
C THR A 81 -1.94 -5.43 -9.43
N PHE A 82 -1.25 -4.28 -9.43
CA PHE A 82 -0.48 -3.82 -8.28
C PHE A 82 -0.88 -2.40 -7.87
N GLN A 83 -0.77 -2.11 -6.58
CA GLN A 83 -0.91 -0.77 -6.02
C GLN A 83 0.36 -0.41 -5.24
N LEU A 84 0.89 0.78 -5.46
CA LEU A 84 2.05 1.32 -4.75
C LEU A 84 1.64 2.55 -3.96
N PHE A 85 1.76 2.46 -2.64
CA PHE A 85 1.46 3.53 -1.71
C PHE A 85 2.77 4.18 -1.26
N TYR A 86 2.78 5.52 -1.22
CA TYR A 86 3.92 6.33 -0.80
C TYR A 86 3.55 7.06 0.48
N TYR A 87 4.33 6.83 1.55
CA TYR A 87 4.14 7.52 2.81
C TYR A 87 5.31 8.46 3.11
N ASN A 88 4.99 9.62 3.67
CA ASN A 88 5.97 10.56 4.18
C ASN A 88 5.46 11.13 5.51
N ASN A 89 6.30 11.12 6.55
CA ASN A 89 5.91 11.48 7.91
C ASN A 89 4.59 10.82 8.34
N ASP A 90 4.42 9.55 7.99
CA ASP A 90 3.27 8.69 8.28
C ASP A 90 1.94 9.14 7.63
N PHE A 91 2.00 10.11 6.72
CA PHE A 91 0.89 10.48 5.84
C PHE A 91 1.03 9.82 4.48
N LEU A 92 -0.07 9.27 3.98
CA LEU A 92 -0.18 8.79 2.61
C LEU A 92 -0.11 9.99 1.65
N GLN A 93 0.92 10.04 0.81
CA GLN A 93 1.12 11.12 -0.15
C GLN A 93 0.66 10.76 -1.55
N ARG A 94 0.79 9.49 -1.94
CA ARG A 94 0.47 9.06 -3.30
C ARG A 94 0.08 7.59 -3.34
N ILE A 95 -0.84 7.26 -4.24
CA ILE A 95 -1.14 5.90 -4.67
C ILE A 95 -0.91 5.84 -6.17
N GLU A 96 -0.23 4.80 -6.65
CA GLU A 96 -0.11 4.47 -8.07
C GLU A 96 -0.64 3.06 -8.32
N THR A 97 -1.27 2.86 -9.48
CA THR A 97 -1.80 1.57 -9.93
C THR A 97 -1.03 1.07 -11.14
N PHE A 98 -0.77 -0.24 -11.20
CA PHE A 98 0.04 -0.84 -12.26
C PHE A 98 -0.61 -2.10 -12.83
N ASP A 99 -0.39 -2.35 -14.12
CA ASP A 99 -0.76 -3.58 -14.81
C ASP A 99 0.12 -4.77 -14.40
N SER A 100 -0.15 -5.94 -14.95
CA SER A 100 0.63 -7.16 -14.66
C SER A 100 2.10 -7.10 -15.09
N ASN A 101 2.43 -6.16 -15.99
CA ASN A 101 3.77 -5.94 -16.54
C ASN A 101 4.55 -4.86 -15.76
N GLY A 102 3.89 -4.15 -14.85
CA GLY A 102 4.46 -3.06 -14.06
C GLY A 102 4.45 -1.69 -14.75
N ASN A 103 3.61 -1.51 -15.77
CA ASN A 103 3.31 -0.20 -16.34
C ASN A 103 2.16 0.44 -15.57
N LEU A 104 2.08 1.77 -15.55
CA LEU A 104 0.95 2.48 -14.96
C LEU A 104 -0.35 2.04 -15.64
N ALA A 105 -1.33 1.63 -14.84
CA ALA A 105 -2.64 1.17 -15.31
C ALA A 105 -3.72 2.16 -14.90
N THR A 106 -4.58 2.50 -15.86
CA THR A 106 -5.68 3.44 -15.67
C THR A 106 -7.00 2.70 -15.53
N GLU A 107 -7.85 3.18 -14.64
CA GLU A 107 -9.23 2.75 -14.59
C GLU A 107 -10.12 3.71 -15.39
N HIS A 108 -10.81 3.19 -16.42
CA HIS A 108 -11.61 4.02 -17.33
C HIS A 108 -12.77 4.73 -16.60
N GLU A 109 -13.40 4.04 -15.64
CA GLU A 109 -14.49 4.58 -14.82
C GLU A 109 -14.02 5.66 -13.84
N SER A 110 -12.72 5.70 -13.54
CA SER A 110 -12.09 6.67 -12.64
C SER A 110 -11.32 7.76 -13.40
N ASN A 111 -11.92 8.28 -14.48
CA ASN A 111 -11.35 9.34 -15.33
C ASN A 111 -9.98 8.98 -15.97
N ASN A 112 -9.71 7.70 -16.21
CA ASN A 112 -8.40 7.19 -16.61
C ASN A 112 -7.28 7.56 -15.62
N GLU A 113 -7.56 7.54 -14.31
CA GLU A 113 -6.53 7.78 -13.30
C GLU A 113 -5.63 6.55 -13.12
N ALA A 114 -4.32 6.78 -13.15
CA ALA A 114 -3.31 5.80 -12.77
C ALA A 114 -2.60 6.17 -11.45
N ALA A 115 -2.76 7.40 -10.98
CA ALA A 115 -2.26 7.79 -9.68
C ALA A 115 -3.08 8.92 -9.03
N ILE A 116 -3.13 8.88 -7.70
CA ILE A 116 -3.75 9.91 -6.86
C ILE A 116 -2.66 10.46 -5.94
N VAL A 117 -2.49 11.79 -5.93
CA VAL A 117 -1.64 12.50 -4.98
C VAL A 117 -2.52 13.21 -3.96
N PHE A 118 -2.20 13.03 -2.68
CA PHE A 118 -2.89 13.65 -1.55
C PHE A 118 -2.05 14.81 -1.00
N ILE A 119 -2.70 15.95 -0.80
CA ILE A 119 -2.10 17.17 -0.28
C ILE A 119 -2.90 17.58 0.95
N ILE A 120 -2.29 17.42 2.13
CA ILE A 120 -2.92 17.80 3.40
C ILE A 120 -2.65 19.30 3.63
N GLU A 121 -3.63 20.14 3.30
CA GLU A 121 -3.51 21.59 3.41
C GLU A 121 -3.62 22.08 4.87
N LYS A 122 -4.32 21.30 5.72
CA LYS A 122 -4.53 21.63 7.14
C LYS A 122 -4.11 20.46 8.04
N PRO A 123 -2.79 20.19 8.19
CA PRO A 123 -2.29 19.00 8.88
C PRO A 123 -2.73 18.90 10.35
N GLU A 124 -2.70 20.01 11.09
CA GLU A 124 -3.14 20.02 12.50
C GLU A 124 -4.62 19.68 12.67
N LEU A 125 -5.46 20.15 11.76
CA LEU A 125 -6.89 19.86 11.78
C LEU A 125 -7.16 18.40 11.41
N TYR A 126 -6.46 17.90 10.39
CA TYR A 126 -6.51 16.48 10.05
C TYR A 126 -6.08 15.59 11.21
N LEU A 127 -4.97 15.91 11.90
CA LEU A 127 -4.48 15.14 13.04
C LEU A 127 -5.50 15.05 14.19
N LYS A 128 -6.20 16.15 14.49
CA LYS A 128 -7.28 16.14 15.49
C LYS A 128 -8.40 15.19 15.08
N LYS A 129 -8.83 15.23 13.81
CA LYS A 129 -9.89 14.36 13.29
C LYS A 129 -9.45 12.91 13.20
N LYS A 130 -8.22 12.65 12.75
CA LYS A 130 -7.61 11.32 12.70
C LYS A 130 -7.64 10.65 14.07
N LYS A 131 -7.28 11.37 15.15
CA LYS A 131 -7.35 10.84 16.53
C LYS A 131 -8.75 10.35 16.90
N LEU A 132 -9.80 11.07 16.50
CA LEU A 132 -11.18 10.68 16.74
C LEU A 132 -11.56 9.43 15.94
N ILE A 133 -11.14 9.35 14.67
CA ILE A 133 -11.39 8.20 13.80
C ILE A 133 -10.65 6.96 14.30
N ASP A 134 -9.37 7.10 14.66
CA ASP A 134 -8.53 6.03 15.20
C ASP A 134 -9.10 5.47 16.51
N ALA A 135 -9.56 6.34 17.42
CA ALA A 135 -10.15 5.92 18.70
C ALA A 135 -11.44 5.10 18.52
N ALA A 136 -12.13 5.26 17.39
CA ALA A 136 -13.27 4.46 17.01
C ALA A 136 -12.92 3.29 16.07
N GLU A 137 -11.62 3.03 15.82
CA GLU A 137 -11.13 2.03 14.86
C GLU A 137 -11.73 2.20 13.45
N GLY A 138 -12.08 3.43 13.09
CA GLY A 138 -12.77 3.75 11.85
C GLY A 138 -14.29 3.53 11.86
N ASN A 139 -14.87 2.95 12.93
CA ASN A 139 -16.30 2.69 13.07
C ASN A 139 -17.07 3.90 13.63
N ILE A 140 -16.81 5.08 13.06
CA ILE A 140 -17.49 6.33 13.39
C ILE A 140 -18.14 6.91 12.13
N ASP A 141 -19.39 7.35 12.26
CA ASP A 141 -20.06 8.17 11.27
C ASP A 141 -19.61 9.62 11.44
N LEU A 142 -18.48 9.95 10.82
CA LEU A 142 -17.96 11.32 10.81
C LEU A 142 -18.69 12.11 9.73
N LYS A 143 -19.35 13.21 10.12
CA LYS A 143 -19.93 14.16 9.18
C LYS A 143 -18.90 14.55 8.10
N ASP A 144 -19.34 14.54 6.85
CA ASP A 144 -18.51 14.96 5.72
C ASP A 144 -17.99 16.39 5.93
N ASP A 145 -16.68 16.51 5.98
CA ASP A 145 -15.92 17.73 6.20
C ASP A 145 -15.15 18.18 4.95
N THR A 146 -15.51 17.68 3.77
CA THR A 146 -14.90 18.07 2.49
C THR A 146 -14.89 19.60 2.30
N THR A 147 -15.93 20.31 2.77
CA THR A 147 -16.01 21.78 2.71
C THR A 147 -14.97 22.49 3.57
N GLU A 148 -14.40 21.82 4.57
CA GLU A 148 -13.32 22.37 5.38
C GLU A 148 -11.98 22.43 4.61
N LYS A 149 -11.90 21.79 3.43
CA LYS A 149 -10.73 21.84 2.53
C LYS A 149 -9.45 21.43 3.25
N ILE A 150 -9.48 20.26 3.88
CA ILE A 150 -8.36 19.73 4.67
C ILE A 150 -7.41 18.91 3.79
N ILE A 151 -7.95 18.05 2.93
CA ILE A 151 -7.19 17.19 2.04
C ILE A 151 -7.63 17.46 0.61
N ARG A 152 -6.70 17.94 -0.21
CA ARG A 152 -6.88 18.07 -1.66
C ARG A 152 -6.27 16.87 -2.37
N ILE A 153 -6.85 16.46 -3.48
CA ILE A 153 -6.28 15.45 -4.36
C ILE A 153 -5.92 16.01 -5.73
N GLN A 154 -4.94 15.39 -6.35
CA GLN A 154 -4.55 15.60 -7.74
C GLN A 154 -4.45 14.24 -8.43
N LEU A 155 -5.20 14.07 -9.52
CA LEU A 155 -5.23 12.85 -10.32
C LEU A 155 -4.20 12.93 -11.44
N TYR A 156 -3.64 11.78 -11.82
CA TYR A 156 -2.65 11.64 -12.89
C TYR A 156 -3.02 10.47 -13.81
N ASP A 157 -2.74 10.61 -15.10
CA ASP A 157 -2.98 9.58 -16.11
C ASP A 157 -1.84 8.54 -16.20
N GLN A 158 -1.95 7.58 -17.13
CA GLN A 158 -0.90 6.58 -17.43
C GLN A 158 0.46 7.15 -17.83
N ASN A 159 0.50 8.39 -18.34
CA ASN A 159 1.74 9.09 -18.69
C ASN A 159 2.30 9.87 -17.51
N ASN A 160 1.68 9.73 -16.32
CA ASN A 160 1.97 10.50 -15.13
C ASN A 160 1.82 12.01 -15.35
N LEU A 161 0.85 12.41 -16.17
CA LEU A 161 0.47 13.80 -16.40
C LEU A 161 -0.76 14.16 -15.56
N PRO A 162 -0.81 15.36 -14.95
CA PRO A 162 -1.98 15.79 -14.20
C PRO A 162 -3.25 15.80 -15.06
N ILE A 163 -4.28 15.11 -14.60
CA ILE A 163 -5.61 15.19 -15.21
C ILE A 163 -6.24 16.50 -14.72
N LYS A 164 -6.65 17.36 -15.65
CA LYS A 164 -7.36 18.61 -15.33
C LYS A 164 -8.73 18.26 -14.77
N ALA A 165 -8.87 18.35 -13.45
CA ALA A 165 -10.16 18.22 -12.80
C ALA A 165 -11.02 19.46 -13.13
N MET A 166 -12.28 19.24 -13.52
CA MET A 166 -13.24 20.34 -13.76
C MET A 166 -13.59 21.10 -12.46
N GLN A 167 -13.32 20.51 -11.29
CA GLN A 167 -13.54 21.11 -9.97
C GLN A 167 -12.37 20.81 -9.03
N SER A 168 -12.29 21.58 -7.94
CA SER A 168 -11.29 21.32 -6.90
C SER A 168 -11.68 20.07 -6.12
N ASN A 169 -10.94 18.98 -6.33
CA ASN A 169 -11.21 17.70 -5.69
C ASN A 169 -10.64 17.70 -4.26
N TYR A 170 -11.48 18.04 -3.29
CA TYR A 170 -11.19 17.81 -1.87
C TYR A 170 -11.83 16.50 -1.43
N LEU A 171 -11.23 15.86 -0.42
CA LEU A 171 -11.79 14.68 0.24
C LEU A 171 -12.08 14.99 1.70
N SER A 172 -13.06 14.26 2.25
CA SER A 172 -13.29 14.22 3.68
C SER A 172 -12.12 13.56 4.41
N SER A 173 -11.93 13.93 5.67
CA SER A 173 -10.93 13.32 6.55
C SER A 173 -11.15 11.81 6.71
N LYS A 174 -12.41 11.37 6.69
CA LYS A 174 -12.77 9.95 6.79
C LYS A 174 -12.39 9.19 5.52
N THR A 175 -12.67 9.76 4.34
CA THR A 175 -12.28 9.16 3.06
C THR A 175 -10.76 9.04 2.95
N TYR A 176 -10.02 10.09 3.28
CA TYR A 176 -8.55 10.03 3.28
C TYR A 176 -8.00 9.01 4.29
N TRP A 177 -8.62 8.89 5.47
CA TRP A 177 -8.26 7.86 6.45
C TRP A 177 -8.44 6.44 5.89
N ASN A 178 -9.55 6.16 5.20
CA ASN A 178 -9.80 4.84 4.58
C ASN A 178 -8.73 4.47 3.53
N TYR A 179 -8.25 5.45 2.76
CA TYR A 179 -7.10 5.25 1.87
C TYR A 179 -5.81 4.92 2.63
N ASN A 180 -5.55 5.62 3.73
CA ASN A 180 -4.34 5.46 4.54
C ASN A 180 -4.29 4.07 5.22
N VAL A 181 -5.42 3.57 5.73
CA VAL A 181 -5.52 2.20 6.25
C VAL A 181 -5.66 1.13 5.16
N ARG A 182 -5.57 1.52 3.87
CA ARG A 182 -5.61 0.62 2.70
C ARG A 182 -6.87 -0.26 2.66
N MET A 183 -8.00 0.27 3.14
CA MET A 183 -9.30 -0.40 2.99
C MET A 183 -9.81 -0.35 1.55
N TYR A 184 -9.39 0.65 0.77
CA TYR A 184 -9.75 0.78 -0.63
C TYR A 184 -9.06 -0.28 -1.50
N TRP A 185 -9.83 -0.89 -2.38
CA TRP A 185 -9.40 -1.72 -3.52
C TRP A 185 -10.23 -1.31 -4.74
N PRO A 186 -9.59 -0.96 -5.86
CA PRO A 186 -10.28 -0.82 -7.14
C PRO A 186 -10.73 -2.20 -7.68
#